data_AF-A0A957I1P6-F1
#
_entry.id   AF-A0A957I1P6-F1
#
_cell.length_a   1.000
_cell.length_b   1.000
_cell.length_c   1.000
_cell.angle_alpha   90.00
_cell.angle_beta   90.00
_cell.angle_gamma   90.00
#
_symmetry.space_group_name_H-M   'P 1'
#
loop_
_entity.id
_entity.type
_entity.pdbx_description
1 polymer ?
#
loop_
_entity_poly.entity_id
_entity_poly.type
_entity_poly.pdbx_seq_one_letter_code
_entity_poly.pdbx_strand_id
1 'polypeptide(L)'
;MSLFSRFLAKEPTADEITVVPLGRVQADGSRCIQCGVCGYNCPVGIDVRSYARQGLAVEDHTCITCGQCIQVCPRGTLRWEKAVIDEA
;
A
#
# COMPACT_ATOMS: atom_id res chain seq x y z
N MET A 1 -35.17 16.36 17.42
CA MET A 1 -34.76 14.93 17.36
C MET A 1 -33.74 14.83 16.24
N SER A 2 -32.47 14.65 16.61
CA SER A 2 -31.31 15.05 15.82
C SER A 2 -31.19 14.27 14.51
N LEU A 3 -31.41 15.02 13.43
CA LEU A 3 -31.13 14.70 12.03
C LEU A 3 -29.61 14.63 11.82
N PHE A 4 -28.93 13.49 11.99
CA PHE A 4 -27.55 13.40 11.48
C PHE A 4 -27.19 12.05 10.87
N SER A 5 -26.92 12.17 9.57
CA SER A 5 -25.86 11.48 8.85
C SER A 5 -26.15 10.03 8.48
N ARG A 6 -26.95 9.88 7.41
CA ARG A 6 -26.65 8.87 6.39
C ARG A 6 -25.17 9.01 6.04
N PHE A 7 -24.38 8.03 6.47
CA PHE A 7 -23.00 7.83 6.06
C PHE A 7 -23.02 7.48 4.57
N LEU A 8 -23.14 8.50 3.72
CA LEU A 8 -23.06 8.37 2.28
C LEU A 8 -21.58 8.06 1.97
N ALA A 9 -21.27 6.78 1.81
CA ALA A 9 -20.13 6.37 1.03
C ALA A 9 -20.26 7.08 -0.32
N LYS A 10 -19.48 8.14 -0.51
CA LYS A 10 -19.46 8.90 -1.75
C LYS A 10 -18.92 7.98 -2.83
N GLU A 11 -19.82 7.42 -3.62
CA GLU A 11 -19.52 6.65 -4.82
C GLU A 11 -18.66 7.53 -5.75
N PRO A 12 -17.61 6.98 -6.39
CA PRO A 12 -16.75 7.76 -7.27
C PRO A 12 -17.54 8.18 -8.52
N THR A 13 -17.62 9.50 -8.77
CA THR A 13 -18.34 10.08 -9.90
C THR A 13 -17.50 10.07 -11.18
N ALA A 14 -18.11 9.67 -12.28
CA ALA A 14 -17.55 9.26 -13.57
C ALA A 14 -16.88 10.35 -14.46
N ASP A 15 -16.26 11.39 -13.88
CA ASP A 15 -15.54 12.44 -14.64
C ASP A 15 -14.13 12.77 -14.07
N GLU A 16 -13.60 11.94 -13.14
CA GLU A 16 -12.30 12.14 -12.51
C GLU A 16 -11.55 10.80 -12.39
N ILE A 17 -10.39 10.68 -13.04
CA ILE A 17 -9.51 9.49 -13.07
C ILE A 17 -9.56 8.70 -11.75
N THR A 18 -10.13 7.49 -11.77
CA THR A 18 -10.31 6.69 -10.56
C THR A 18 -9.01 5.94 -10.22
N VAL A 19 -8.29 6.42 -9.21
CA VAL A 19 -7.04 5.80 -8.74
C VAL A 19 -7.34 4.75 -7.67
N VAL A 20 -7.24 3.47 -8.03
CA VAL A 20 -7.62 2.34 -7.14
C VAL A 20 -6.38 1.61 -6.62
N PRO A 21 -6.27 1.33 -5.30
CA PRO A 21 -5.16 0.52 -4.78
C PRO A 21 -5.33 -0.96 -5.15
N LEU A 22 -4.30 -1.56 -5.77
CA LEU A 22 -4.33 -2.96 -6.26
C LEU A 22 -4.03 -4.02 -5.20
N GLY A 23 -3.88 -3.63 -3.92
CA GLY A 23 -3.52 -4.55 -2.84
C GLY A 23 -2.06 -5.04 -2.86
N ARG A 24 -1.25 -4.57 -3.81
CA ARG A 24 0.19 -4.86 -3.87
C ARG A 24 1.00 -3.72 -3.24
N VAL A 25 2.09 -4.07 -2.55
CA VAL A 25 3.03 -3.08 -2.01
C VAL A 25 4.15 -2.83 -3.02
N GLN A 26 4.31 -1.59 -3.45
CA GLN A 26 5.39 -1.14 -4.31
C GLN A 26 6.51 -0.49 -3.47
N ALA A 27 7.78 -0.75 -3.84
CA ALA A 27 8.94 -0.12 -3.24
C ALA A 27 9.59 0.95 -4.14
N ASP A 28 10.19 1.96 -3.52
CA ASP A 28 11.20 2.84 -4.12
C ASP A 28 12.56 2.58 -3.45
N GLY A 29 13.38 1.76 -4.11
CA GLY A 29 14.65 1.28 -3.55
C GLY A 29 15.63 2.40 -3.19
N SER A 30 15.55 3.55 -3.87
CA SER A 30 16.43 4.71 -3.61
C SER A 30 16.28 5.29 -2.20
N ARG A 31 15.14 5.04 -1.55
CA ARG A 31 14.83 5.55 -0.19
C ARG A 31 15.16 4.55 0.90
N CYS A 32 15.42 3.29 0.55
CA CYS A 32 15.63 2.20 1.50
C CYS A 32 16.99 2.33 2.18
N ILE A 33 17.00 2.44 3.52
CA ILE A 33 18.22 2.45 4.34
C ILE A 33 18.52 1.08 4.98
N GLN A 34 17.83 0.03 4.52
CA GLN A 34 18.02 -1.34 4.98
C GLN A 34 17.86 -1.58 6.50
N CYS A 35 17.09 -0.74 7.21
CA CYS A 35 16.89 -0.83 8.66
C CYS A 35 16.11 -2.06 9.16
N GLY A 36 15.38 -2.75 8.28
CA GLY A 36 14.75 -4.05 8.60
C GLY A 36 13.41 -4.00 9.33
N VAL A 37 12.95 -2.82 9.76
CA VAL A 37 11.68 -2.67 10.50
C VAL A 37 10.47 -3.19 9.72
N CYS A 38 10.47 -3.13 8.39
CA CYS A 38 9.38 -3.65 7.56
C CYS A 38 9.28 -5.18 7.57
N GLY A 39 10.40 -5.89 7.62
CA GLY A 39 10.43 -7.35 7.75
C GLY A 39 10.09 -7.80 9.16
N TYR A 40 10.65 -7.13 10.17
CA TYR A 40 10.38 -7.42 11.59
C TYR A 40 8.88 -7.33 11.94
N ASN A 41 8.18 -6.35 11.38
CA ASN A 41 6.74 -6.16 11.63
C ASN A 41 5.84 -6.91 10.64
N CYS A 42 6.39 -7.77 9.78
CA CYS A 42 5.57 -8.58 8.88
C CYS A 42 4.95 -9.76 9.66
N PRO A 43 3.62 -9.81 9.85
CA PRO A 43 2.98 -10.85 10.66
C PRO A 43 3.07 -12.25 10.03
N VAL A 44 3.34 -12.32 8.73
CA VAL A 44 3.49 -13.56 7.95
C VAL A 44 4.96 -13.85 7.60
N GLY A 45 5.92 -13.10 8.15
CA GLY A 45 7.34 -13.43 8.04
C GLY A 45 8.00 -13.16 6.69
N ILE A 46 7.39 -12.36 5.81
CA ILE A 46 8.00 -12.00 4.51
C ILE A 46 9.24 -11.14 4.75
N ASP A 47 10.34 -11.42 4.05
CA ASP A 47 11.52 -10.54 4.00
C ASP A 47 11.25 -9.30 3.14
N VAL A 48 10.38 -8.42 3.64
CA VAL A 48 10.00 -7.17 2.98
C VAL A 48 11.22 -6.27 2.73
N ARG A 49 12.26 -6.36 3.57
CA ARG A 49 13.48 -5.56 3.42
C ARG A 49 14.20 -5.90 2.11
N SER A 50 14.21 -7.17 1.69
CA SER A 50 14.83 -7.59 0.44
C SER A 50 14.13 -7.01 -0.79
N TYR A 51 12.79 -6.98 -0.81
CA TYR A 51 12.03 -6.30 -1.87
C TYR A 51 12.28 -4.79 -1.83
N ALA A 52 12.20 -4.20 -0.63
CA ALA A 52 12.39 -2.76 -0.42
C ALA A 52 13.75 -2.26 -0.90
N ARG A 53 14.86 -2.95 -0.58
CA ARG A 53 16.21 -2.53 -1.02
C ARG A 53 16.41 -2.65 -2.53
N GLN A 54 15.70 -3.57 -3.18
CA GLN A 54 15.81 -3.80 -4.62
C GLN A 54 14.85 -2.91 -5.43
N GLY A 55 13.96 -2.17 -4.76
CA GLY A 55 12.90 -1.41 -5.43
C GLY A 55 11.85 -2.28 -6.10
N LEU A 56 11.75 -3.55 -5.70
CA LEU A 56 10.78 -4.51 -6.23
C LEU A 56 9.46 -4.41 -5.48
N ALA A 57 8.37 -4.74 -6.16
CA ALA A 57 7.10 -4.96 -5.49
C ALA A 57 7.19 -6.17 -4.55
N VAL A 58 6.40 -6.19 -3.48
CA VAL A 58 6.30 -7.35 -2.59
C VAL A 58 5.45 -8.42 -3.29
N GLU A 59 6.10 -9.21 -4.13
CA GLU A 59 5.50 -10.30 -4.90
C GLU A 59 5.60 -11.62 -4.12
N ASP A 60 4.91 -11.68 -2.99
CA ASP A 60 4.84 -12.87 -2.14
C ASP A 60 3.37 -13.26 -1.94
N HIS A 61 3.03 -14.51 -2.29
CA HIS A 61 1.67 -15.04 -2.20
C HIS A 61 1.15 -15.17 -0.76
N THR A 62 2.04 -15.12 0.23
CA THR A 62 1.71 -15.11 1.67
C THR A 62 1.27 -13.72 2.13
N CYS A 63 1.47 -12.67 1.33
CA CYS A 63 1.10 -11.31 1.71
C CYS A 63 -0.42 -11.18 1.91
N ILE A 64 -0.82 -10.94 3.15
CA ILE A 64 -2.23 -10.74 3.53
C ILE A 64 -2.71 -9.28 3.41
N THR A 65 -1.93 -8.42 2.74
CA THR A 65 -2.32 -7.03 2.47
C THR A 65 -2.59 -6.19 3.75
N CYS A 66 -1.92 -6.52 4.86
CA CYS A 66 -2.15 -5.84 6.15
C CYS A 66 -1.60 -4.40 6.24
N GLY A 67 -0.70 -4.00 5.34
CA GLY A 67 -0.13 -2.65 5.27
C GLY A 67 0.88 -2.27 6.36
N GLN A 68 1.20 -3.16 7.32
CA GLN A 68 2.12 -2.84 8.43
C GLN A 68 3.49 -2.34 7.95
N CYS A 69 4.05 -2.98 6.92
CA CYS A 69 5.35 -2.59 6.37
C CYS A 69 5.37 -1.16 5.80
N ILE A 70 4.23 -0.67 5.29
CA ILE A 70 4.06 0.72 4.82
C ILE A 70 4.05 1.66 6.02
N GLN A 71 3.23 1.36 7.03
CA GLN A 71 3.04 2.21 8.21
C GLN A 71 4.34 2.41 9.01
N VAL A 72 5.13 1.35 9.18
CA VAL A 72 6.35 1.41 10.00
C VAL A 72 7.59 1.90 9.25
N CYS A 73 7.51 2.13 7.93
CA CYS A 73 8.69 2.51 7.15
C CYS A 73 9.05 3.99 7.37
N PRO A 74 10.16 4.30 8.07
CA PRO A 74 10.50 5.69 8.42
C PRO A 74 10.91 6.54 7.22
N ARG A 75 11.28 5.90 6.11
CA ARG A 75 11.69 6.56 4.87
C ARG A 75 10.57 6.67 3.85
N GLY A 76 9.39 6.09 4.11
CA GLY A 76 8.31 6.03 3.12
C GLY A 76 8.73 5.29 1.83
N THR A 77 9.57 4.26 1.95
CA THR A 77 10.04 3.42 0.83
C THR A 77 8.90 2.61 0.22
N LEU A 78 7.92 2.20 1.03
CA LEU A 78 6.86 1.27 0.68
C LEU A 78 5.52 2.02 0.57
N ARG A 79 4.73 1.70 -0.46
CA ARG A 79 3.41 2.31 -0.72
C ARG A 79 2.48 1.32 -1.41
N TRP A 80 1.18 1.59 -1.40
CA TRP A 80 0.24 0.82 -2.22
C TRP A 80 0.46 1.10 -3.71
N GLU A 81 0.50 0.04 -4.51
CA GLU A 81 0.38 0.13 -5.95
C GLU A 81 -1.01 0.67 -6.31
N LYS A 82 -1.04 1.59 -7.27
CA LYS A 82 -2.25 2.27 -7.72
C LYS A 82 -2.46 1.94 -9.20
N ALA A 83 -3.65 1.46 -9.54
CA ALA A 83 -4.09 1.40 -10.92
C ALA A 83 -4.77 2.71 -11.29
N VAL A 84 -4.52 3.16 -12.51
CA VAL A 84 -5.36 4.12 -13.20
C VAL A 84 -6.27 3.29 -14.09
N ILE A 85 -7.55 3.26 -13.75
CA ILE A 85 -8.59 2.74 -14.65
C ILE A 85 -9.12 3.93 -15.44
N ASP A 86 -8.84 3.90 -16.74
CA ASP A 86 -9.44 4.79 -17.72
C ASP A 86 -10.63 4.05 -18.32
N GLU A 87 -11.82 4.30 -17.77
CA GLU A 87 -13.08 3.79 -18.31
C GLU A 87 -13.47 4.71 -19.48
N ALA A 88 -12.93 4.42 -20.66
CA ALA A 88 -13.32 5.05 -21.93
C ALA A 88 -14.70 4.59 -22.41
#